data_AF-A0A0N5CNX9-F1
#
_entry.id   AF-A0A0N5CNX9-F1
#
_cell.length_a   1.000
_cell.length_b   1.000
_cell.length_c   1.000
_cell.angle_alpha   90.00
_cell.angle_beta   90.00
_cell.angle_gamma   90.00
#
_symmetry.space_group_name_H-M   'P 1'
#
loop_
_entity.id
_entity.type
_entity.pdbx_description
1 polymer ?
#
loop_
_entity_poly.entity_id
_entity_poly.type
_entity_poly.pdbx_seq_one_letter_code
_entity_poly.pdbx_strand_id
1 'polypeptide(L)'
;MQCFGNSISFNGGAPGDACKIGYTECTGGSICINNRCECFPNKISIDGQCTVTPHHYQAVFMNKICNNNSICTDGSICVQGICICPNGMYISMGKLVCKPISVIAANPINQC
;
A
#
# COMPACT_ATOMS: atom_id res chain seq x y z
N MET A 1 -0.36 -32.49 16.96
CA MET A 1 0.36 -31.26 16.52
C MET A 1 -0.21 -30.13 17.38
N GLN A 2 0.44 -29.45 18.33
CA GLN A 2 1.83 -29.30 18.79
C GLN A 2 1.76 -29.04 20.32
N CYS A 3 2.51 -29.78 21.15
CA CYS A 3 3.79 -29.45 21.81
C CYS A 3 3.65 -28.80 23.20
N PHE A 4 4.20 -29.50 24.20
CA PHE A 4 4.45 -29.04 25.57
C PHE A 4 5.50 -27.93 25.60
N GLY A 5 5.34 -26.92 26.46
CA GLY A 5 6.38 -25.93 26.75
C GLY A 5 6.01 -25.09 27.96
N ASN A 6 6.89 -25.07 28.96
CA ASN A 6 6.79 -24.29 30.20
C ASN A 6 6.28 -22.87 29.95
N SER A 7 5.33 -22.43 30.78
CA SER A 7 4.75 -21.09 30.81
C SER A 7 5.78 -20.04 31.20
N ILE A 8 6.61 -19.65 30.25
CA ILE A 8 7.18 -18.30 30.17
C ILE A 8 6.14 -17.46 29.44
N SER A 9 5.46 -16.60 30.18
CA SER A 9 4.53 -15.62 29.64
C SER A 9 5.30 -14.68 28.71
N PHE A 10 5.43 -15.03 27.44
CA PHE A 10 5.84 -14.09 26.40
C PHE A 10 4.72 -13.06 26.31
N ASN A 11 4.86 -11.94 27.03
CA ASN A 11 3.94 -10.82 26.97
C ASN A 11 4.14 -10.05 25.65
N GLY A 12 4.06 -10.76 24.52
CA GLY A 12 4.10 -10.21 23.17
C GLY A 12 2.68 -9.98 22.67
N GLY A 13 2.29 -8.74 22.45
CA GLY A 13 0.97 -8.39 21.87
C GLY A 13 1.08 -8.09 20.38
N ALA A 14 0.18 -8.62 19.56
CA ALA A 14 0.04 -8.22 18.17
C ALA A 14 -0.68 -6.86 18.07
N PRO A 15 -0.56 -6.12 16.95
CA PRO A 15 -1.29 -4.87 16.78
C PRO A 15 -2.81 -5.12 16.81
N GLY A 16 -3.49 -4.50 17.76
CA GLY A 16 -4.88 -4.75 18.11
C GLY A 16 -5.07 -5.39 19.50
N ASP A 17 -4.05 -6.04 20.05
CA ASP A 17 -4.12 -6.70 21.36
C ASP A 17 -4.09 -5.71 22.52
N ALA A 18 -4.61 -6.16 23.67
CA ALA A 18 -4.47 -5.43 24.92
C ALA A 18 -2.99 -5.46 25.38
N CYS A 19 -2.50 -4.33 25.85
CA CYS A 19 -1.14 -4.18 26.34
C CYS A 19 -1.10 -3.37 27.63
N LYS A 20 -0.03 -3.54 28.41
CA LYS A 20 0.26 -2.73 29.59
C LYS A 20 1.68 -2.18 29.49
N ILE A 21 1.81 -0.86 29.62
CA ILE A 21 3.11 -0.17 29.53
C ILE A 21 4.08 -0.78 30.56
N GLY A 22 5.24 -1.24 30.08
CA GLY A 22 6.28 -1.85 30.91
C GLY A 22 6.08 -3.34 31.25
N TYR A 23 4.99 -3.96 30.79
CA TYR A 23 4.71 -5.39 30.98
C TYR A 23 4.51 -6.13 29.67
N THR A 24 3.85 -5.50 28.69
CA THR A 24 3.59 -6.06 27.37
C THR A 24 4.45 -5.36 26.34
N GLU A 25 5.22 -6.15 25.58
CA GLU A 25 5.97 -5.69 24.43
C GLU A 25 5.10 -5.86 23.19
N CYS A 26 4.74 -4.74 22.57
CA CYS A 26 3.98 -4.77 21.33
C CYS A 26 4.90 -5.18 20.18
N THR A 27 4.49 -6.21 19.45
CA THR A 27 5.24 -6.79 18.32
C THR A 27 4.72 -6.24 16.99
N GLY A 28 5.40 -6.58 15.90
CA GLY A 28 5.00 -6.11 14.57
C GLY A 28 5.12 -4.60 14.34
N GLY A 29 5.91 -3.88 15.16
CA GLY A 29 6.11 -2.43 15.01
C GLY A 29 4.97 -1.56 15.53
N SER A 30 4.07 -2.15 16.33
CA SER A 30 3.05 -1.42 17.10
C SER A 30 3.61 -0.91 18.43
N ILE A 31 2.95 0.08 19.02
CA ILE A 31 3.31 0.66 20.31
C ILE A 31 2.12 0.63 21.26
N CYS A 32 2.38 0.48 22.56
CA CYS A 32 1.32 0.40 23.55
C CYS A 32 0.77 1.80 23.86
N ILE A 33 -0.41 2.12 23.34
CA ILE A 33 -1.13 3.38 23.58
C ILE A 33 -2.51 3.04 24.14
N ASN A 34 -2.97 3.72 25.20
CA ASN A 34 -4.30 3.49 25.78
C ASN A 34 -4.59 2.02 26.14
N ASN A 35 -3.58 1.28 26.61
CA ASN A 35 -3.65 -0.16 26.90
C ASN A 35 -3.95 -1.06 25.68
N ARG A 36 -3.67 -0.58 24.46
CA ARG A 36 -3.77 -1.35 23.23
C ARG A 36 -2.51 -1.19 22.37
N CYS A 37 -2.07 -2.27 21.75
CA CYS A 37 -1.00 -2.20 20.76
C CYS A 37 -1.54 -1.55 19.49
N GLU A 38 -1.15 -0.30 19.24
CA GLU A 38 -1.59 0.48 18.09
C GLU A 38 -0.42 0.81 17.16
N CYS A 39 -0.69 0.82 15.86
CA CYS A 39 0.28 1.27 14.88
C CYS A 39 0.42 2.79 14.94
N PHE A 40 1.64 3.30 14.72
CA PHE A 40 1.87 4.75 14.56
C PHE A 40 0.92 5.33 13.49
N PRO A 41 0.49 6.60 13.62
CA PRO A 41 -0.31 7.27 12.59
C PRO A 41 0.29 7.03 11.21
N ASN A 42 -0.59 6.71 10.25
CA ASN A 42 -0.28 6.38 8.85
C ASN A 42 0.15 4.91 8.60
N LYS A 43 0.02 4.02 9.58
CA LYS A 43 0.23 2.57 9.43
C LYS A 43 -0.99 1.79 9.90
N ILE A 44 -1.25 0.63 9.31
CA ILE A 44 -2.32 -0.29 9.76
C ILE A 44 -1.77 -1.68 10.06
N SER A 45 -2.50 -2.42 10.90
CA SER A 45 -2.21 -3.82 11.18
C SER A 45 -2.65 -4.69 10.00
N ILE A 46 -1.69 -5.28 9.29
CA ILE A 46 -1.93 -6.34 8.31
C ILE A 46 -1.15 -7.57 8.78
N ASP A 47 -1.86 -8.67 9.01
CA ASP A 47 -1.27 -9.95 9.43
C ASP A 47 -0.37 -9.84 10.69
N GLY A 48 -0.79 -9.01 11.65
CA GLY A 48 -0.03 -8.81 12.90
C GLY A 48 1.21 -7.91 12.76
N GLN A 49 1.41 -7.24 11.61
CA GLN A 49 2.45 -6.24 11.42
C GLN A 49 1.87 -4.87 11.04
N CYS A 50 2.46 -3.81 11.60
CA CYS A 50 2.17 -2.44 11.22
C CYS A 50 2.83 -2.11 9.89
N THR A 51 2.05 -2.24 8.83
CA THR A 51 2.48 -1.91 7.47
C THR A 51 2.04 -0.50 7.11
N VAL A 52 2.82 0.16 6.26
CA VAL A 52 2.41 1.42 5.64
C VAL A 52 1.36 1.07 4.60
N THR A 53 0.13 1.52 4.81
CA THR A 53 -0.92 1.22 3.85
C THR A 53 -0.77 2.05 2.58
N PRO A 54 -1.02 1.47 1.39
CA PRO A 54 -1.31 2.26 0.20
C PRO A 54 -2.55 3.15 0.39
N HIS A 55 -3.43 2.86 1.37
CA HIS A 55 -4.57 3.73 1.74
C HIS A 55 -4.19 5.08 2.33
N HIS A 56 -2.96 5.26 2.81
CA HIS A 56 -2.48 6.60 3.18
C HIS A 56 -2.02 7.41 1.98
N TYR A 57 -1.90 6.77 0.82
CA TYR A 57 -1.68 7.49 -0.40
C TYR A 57 -3.02 8.00 -0.90
N GLN A 58 -3.08 9.29 -1.17
CA GLN A 58 -4.25 9.85 -1.83
C GLN A 58 -4.37 9.22 -3.21
N ALA A 59 -5.51 8.58 -3.47
CA ALA A 59 -5.87 8.13 -4.80
C ALA A 59 -6.07 9.38 -5.68
N VAL A 60 -5.15 9.60 -6.62
CA VAL A 60 -5.12 10.78 -7.46
C VAL A 60 -5.55 10.40 -8.87
N PHE A 61 -6.56 11.11 -9.37
CA PHE A 61 -7.05 10.94 -10.73
C PHE A 61 -6.01 11.41 -11.76
N MET A 62 -6.16 10.91 -12.97
CA MET A 62 -5.35 11.32 -14.11
C MET A 62 -5.40 12.84 -14.34
N ASN A 63 -4.29 13.43 -14.80
CA ASN A 63 -4.10 14.87 -14.96
C ASN A 63 -4.25 15.69 -13.65
N LYS A 64 -4.16 15.04 -12.49
CA LYS A 64 -4.07 15.73 -11.20
C LYS A 64 -2.66 15.64 -10.64
N ILE A 65 -2.40 16.56 -9.70
CA ILE A 65 -1.10 16.70 -9.05
C ILE A 65 -0.90 15.52 -8.10
N CYS A 66 0.27 14.89 -8.21
CA CYS A 66 0.71 13.78 -7.36
C CYS A 66 1.99 14.16 -6.61
N ASN A 67 2.15 13.61 -5.42
CA ASN A 67 3.29 13.73 -4.51
C ASN A 67 3.76 12.34 -4.03
N ASN A 68 4.80 12.29 -3.20
CA ASN A 68 5.34 11.04 -2.62
C ASN A 68 4.35 10.27 -1.74
N ASN A 69 3.19 10.86 -1.43
CA ASN A 69 2.10 10.30 -0.64
C ASN A 69 0.81 10.19 -1.48
N SER A 70 0.95 10.02 -2.78
CA SER A 70 -0.19 9.80 -3.68
C SER A 70 0.05 8.60 -4.60
N ILE A 71 -1.03 7.89 -4.92
CA ILE A 71 -1.05 6.80 -5.87
C ILE A 71 -1.96 7.23 -7.01
N CYS A 72 -1.40 7.27 -8.20
CA CYS A 72 -2.16 7.52 -9.42
C CYS A 72 -3.05 6.31 -9.72
N THR A 73 -4.34 6.55 -9.94
CA THR A 73 -5.31 5.46 -10.21
C THR A 73 -5.27 5.03 -11.67
N ASP A 74 -5.94 3.92 -11.97
CA ASP A 74 -6.27 3.52 -13.35
C ASP A 74 -5.07 3.28 -14.29
N GLY A 75 -3.94 2.82 -13.73
CA GLY A 75 -2.74 2.47 -14.47
C GLY A 75 -1.86 3.67 -14.87
N SER A 76 -2.15 4.85 -14.33
CA SER A 76 -1.30 6.03 -14.50
C SER A 76 -0.13 6.05 -13.50
N ILE A 77 0.94 6.76 -13.86
CA ILE A 77 2.14 6.92 -13.05
C ILE A 77 2.40 8.39 -12.75
N CYS A 78 2.99 8.67 -11.59
CA CYS A 78 3.35 10.03 -11.21
C CYS A 78 4.65 10.44 -11.92
N VAL A 79 4.56 11.33 -12.90
CA VAL A 79 5.72 11.85 -13.64
C VAL A 79 5.74 13.36 -13.46
N GLN A 80 6.84 13.88 -12.94
CA GLN A 80 7.02 15.32 -12.66
C GLN A 80 5.89 15.93 -11.81
N GLY A 81 5.33 15.14 -10.88
CA GLY A 81 4.25 15.59 -9.98
C GLY A 81 2.87 15.62 -10.63
N ILE A 82 2.66 14.98 -11.79
CA ILE A 82 1.35 14.82 -12.42
C ILE A 82 1.10 13.35 -12.77
N CYS A 83 -0.10 12.86 -12.52
CA CYS A 83 -0.50 11.50 -12.94
C CYS A 83 -0.74 11.44 -14.45
N ILE A 84 0.14 10.74 -15.17
CA ILE A 84 0.08 10.56 -16.63
C ILE A 84 0.16 9.08 -17.02
N CYS A 85 -0.28 8.73 -18.24
CA CYS A 85 -0.08 7.37 -18.74
C CYS A 85 1.40 7.10 -19.08
N PRO A 86 1.91 5.91 -18.73
CA PRO A 86 3.24 5.48 -19.17
C PRO A 86 3.30 5.31 -20.70
N ASN A 87 4.52 5.31 -21.24
CA ASN A 87 4.77 5.15 -22.68
C ASN A 87 4.09 3.89 -23.23
N GLY A 88 3.43 4.02 -24.39
CA GLY A 88 2.67 2.92 -24.99
C GLY A 88 1.24 2.78 -24.49
N MET A 89 0.75 3.69 -23.65
CA MET A 89 -0.65 3.75 -23.21
C MET A 89 -1.28 5.12 -23.50
N TYR A 90 -2.59 5.16 -23.73
CA TYR A 90 -3.35 6.39 -23.99
C TYR A 90 -4.61 6.46 -23.11
N ILE A 91 -5.09 7.69 -22.91
CA ILE A 91 -6.33 7.95 -22.18
C ILE A 91 -7.50 7.61 -23.11
N SER A 92 -8.31 6.62 -22.75
CA SER A 92 -9.51 6.28 -23.51
C SER A 92 -10.53 7.43 -23.40
N MET A 93 -10.94 8.04 -24.51
CA MET A 93 -12.01 9.06 -24.50
C MET A 93 -13.24 8.54 -23.74
N GLY A 94 -13.54 9.17 -22.59
CA GLY A 94 -14.69 8.82 -21.74
C GLY A 94 -14.41 7.86 -20.57
N LYS A 95 -13.21 7.28 -20.44
CA LYS A 95 -12.79 6.52 -19.25
C LYS A 95 -11.40 6.99 -18.85
N LEU A 96 -11.24 7.54 -17.66
CA LEU A 96 -9.97 8.03 -17.10
C LEU A 96 -8.98 6.88 -16.81
N VAL A 97 -8.82 5.95 -17.75
CA VAL A 97 -8.07 4.71 -17.63
C VAL A 97 -7.04 4.64 -18.75
N CYS A 98 -5.80 4.31 -18.38
CA CYS A 98 -4.76 4.02 -19.36
C CYS A 98 -5.09 2.72 -20.08
N LYS A 99 -5.29 2.81 -21.39
CA LYS A 99 -5.36 1.63 -22.26
C LYS A 99 -4.05 1.49 -23.00
N PRO A 100 -3.53 0.27 -23.20
CA PRO A 100 -2.43 0.07 -24.14
C PRO A 100 -2.86 0.65 -25.49
N ILE A 101 -1.94 1.36 -26.13
CA ILE A 101 -2.02 1.66 -27.56
C ILE A 101 -2.02 0.29 -28.19
N SER A 102 -3.21 -0.26 -28.42
CA SER A 102 -3.38 -1.51 -29.10
C SER A 102 -2.71 -1.28 -30.45
N VAL A 103 -1.59 -1.96 -30.66
CA VAL A 103 -0.74 -1.89 -31.85
C VAL A 103 -1.48 -2.55 -33.03
N ILE A 104 -2.72 -2.13 -33.27
CA ILE A 104 -3.58 -2.52 -34.40
C ILE A 104 -3.49 -1.45 -35.50
N ALA A 105 -2.50 -0.56 -35.39
CA ALA A 105 -2.02 0.30 -36.47
C ALA A 105 -0.50 0.51 -36.44
N ALA A 106 0.30 -0.34 -35.75
CA ALA A 106 1.61 -0.64 -36.35
C ALA A 106 1.33 -1.80 -37.28
N ASN A 107 1.04 -1.45 -38.53
CA ASN A 107 1.28 -2.36 -39.63
C ASN A 107 2.77 -2.76 -39.52
N PRO A 108 3.12 -4.01 -39.16
CA PRO A 108 4.50 -4.44 -39.22
C PRO A 108 4.81 -4.74 -40.69
N ILE A 109 4.84 -3.69 -41.52
CA ILE A 109 5.51 -3.78 -42.81
C ILE A 109 7.01 -3.75 -42.51
N ASN A 110 7.60 -4.93 -42.63
CA ASN A 110 9.01 -5.29 -42.57
C ASN A 110 9.51 -5.82 -41.21
N GLN A 111 9.11 -7.06 -40.91
CA GLN A 111 10.13 -8.05 -40.57
C GLN A 111 10.30 -8.99 -41.78
N CYS A 112 11.46 -8.84 -42.43
CA CYS A 112 11.97 -9.52 -43.64
C CYS A 112 11.29 -9.15 -44.97
#